data_AF-A0A2N5TV04-F1
#
_entry.id   AF-A0A2N5TV04-F1
#
_cell.length_a   1.000
_cell.length_b   1.000
_cell.length_c   1.000
_cell.angle_alpha   90.00
_cell.angle_beta   90.00
_cell.angle_gamma   90.00
#
_symmetry.space_group_name_H-M   'P 1'
#
loop_
_entity.id
_entity.type
_entity.pdbx_description
1 polymer ?
#
loop_
_entity_poly.entity_id
_entity_poly.type
_entity_poly.pdbx_seq_one_letter_code
_entity_poly.pdbx_strand_id
1 'polypeptide(L)'
;MDSARHHYCAPCDRDFKNEAAKQQHLRHSERHMICRWCRTEVAGTLRAHNQNYHEQCARCKKWFDDLPDLHKHYQSEHDDLYCAPCQRLFQNHNSILIHLESSAHLPKKFGCTGEDAGEVSSANRLSFCTWKPVLVDLYLT
;
A
#
# COMPACT_ATOMS: atom_id res chain seq x y z
N MET A 1 -24.95 30.90 -35.98
CA MET A 1 -25.43 31.11 -34.61
C MET A 1 -24.43 30.43 -33.68
N ASP A 2 -23.32 31.12 -33.41
CA ASP A 2 -22.25 30.66 -32.53
C ASP A 2 -22.59 31.18 -31.13
N SER A 3 -23.24 30.33 -30.32
CA SER A 3 -23.47 30.64 -28.91
C SER A 3 -22.40 29.93 -28.12
N ALA A 4 -21.31 30.65 -27.83
CA ALA A 4 -20.07 30.18 -27.19
C ALA A 4 -20.21 29.60 -25.77
N ARG A 5 -21.42 29.21 -25.35
CA ARG A 5 -21.75 28.65 -24.02
C ARG A 5 -22.82 27.55 -24.10
N HIS A 6 -22.77 26.69 -25.12
CA HIS A 6 -23.60 25.49 -25.11
C HIS A 6 -22.98 24.44 -24.18
N HIS A 7 -23.65 24.19 -23.05
CA HIS A 7 -23.36 23.07 -22.16
C HIS A 7 -23.91 21.79 -22.79
N TYR A 8 -23.37 21.40 -23.93
CA TYR A 8 -23.80 20.26 -24.72
C TYR A 8 -22.82 19.09 -24.56
N CYS A 9 -23.36 17.88 -24.52
CA CYS A 9 -22.63 16.62 -24.51
C CYS A 9 -22.87 15.91 -25.83
N ALA A 10 -21.88 15.97 -26.73
CA ALA A 10 -21.98 15.37 -28.06
C ALA A 10 -22.11 13.84 -28.02
N PRO A 11 -21.38 13.10 -27.14
CA PRO A 11 -21.55 11.65 -27.10
C PRO A 11 -22.95 11.22 -26.67
N CYS A 12 -23.55 11.91 -25.70
CA CYS A 12 -24.92 11.63 -25.25
C CYS A 12 -26.01 12.35 -26.05
N ASP A 13 -25.63 13.13 -27.07
CA ASP A 13 -26.49 14.04 -27.84
C ASP A 13 -27.49 14.81 -26.96
N ARG A 14 -26.97 15.50 -25.94
CA ARG A 14 -27.79 16.12 -24.89
C ARG A 14 -27.32 17.51 -24.53
N ASP A 15 -28.26 18.45 -24.51
CA ASP A 15 -28.06 19.79 -23.97
C ASP A 15 -28.33 19.85 -22.46
N PHE A 16 -27.61 20.74 -21.79
CA PHE A 16 -27.78 21.03 -20.37
C PHE A 16 -28.04 22.51 -20.17
N LYS A 17 -28.89 22.79 -19.18
CA LYS A 17 -29.24 24.16 -18.79
C LYS A 17 -28.06 25.02 -18.33
N ASN A 18 -26.98 24.42 -17.82
CA ASN A 18 -25.79 25.10 -17.31
C ASN A 18 -24.59 24.14 -17.18
N GLU A 19 -23.38 24.71 -16.96
CA GLU A 19 -22.13 23.94 -16.81
C GLU A 19 -22.20 22.95 -15.65
N ALA A 20 -22.76 23.36 -14.51
CA ALA A 20 -22.88 22.51 -13.33
C ALA A 20 -23.69 21.24 -13.62
N ALA A 21 -24.78 21.34 -14.39
CA ALA A 21 -25.61 20.22 -14.80
C ALA A 21 -24.88 19.31 -15.80
N LYS A 22 -24.14 19.87 -16.76
CA LYS A 22 -23.29 19.08 -17.66
C LYS A 22 -22.20 18.36 -16.88
N GLN A 23 -21.51 19.03 -15.97
CA GLN A 23 -20.47 18.43 -15.14
C GLN A 23 -21.03 17.35 -14.21
N GLN A 24 -22.22 17.53 -13.64
CA GLN A 24 -22.91 16.48 -12.90
C GLN A 24 -23.24 15.27 -13.78
N HIS A 25 -23.72 15.52 -15.00
CA HIS A 25 -23.96 14.45 -15.97
C HIS A 25 -22.66 13.70 -16.32
N LEU A 26 -21.57 14.39 -16.60
CA LEU A 26 -20.28 13.75 -16.89
C LEU A 26 -19.81 12.90 -15.72
N ARG A 27 -19.96 13.38 -14.47
CA ARG A 27 -19.56 12.61 -13.28
C ARG A 27 -20.41 11.37 -13.02
N HIS A 28 -21.70 11.39 -13.39
CA HIS A 28 -22.65 10.34 -13.01
C HIS A 28 -23.11 9.46 -14.18
N SER A 29 -22.73 9.79 -15.42
CA SER A 29 -23.08 9.01 -16.60
C SER A 29 -22.13 7.84 -16.73
N GLU A 30 -22.69 6.63 -16.86
CA GLU A 30 -21.92 5.42 -17.16
C GLU A 30 -21.15 5.52 -18.48
N ARG A 31 -21.58 6.41 -19.39
CA ARG A 31 -20.88 6.72 -20.65
C ARG A 31 -19.74 7.72 -20.51
N HIS A 32 -19.64 8.47 -19.41
CA HIS A 32 -18.61 9.48 -19.14
C HIS A 32 -17.82 9.19 -17.88
N MET A 33 -17.58 7.90 -17.66
CA MET A 33 -16.72 7.41 -16.61
C MET A 33 -15.29 7.87 -16.89
N ILE A 34 -14.88 9.01 -16.33
CA ILE A 34 -13.52 9.53 -16.44
C ILE A 34 -12.71 9.02 -15.27
N CYS A 35 -11.60 8.34 -15.54
CA CYS A 35 -10.68 7.95 -14.48
C CYS A 35 -9.98 9.19 -13.92
N ARG A 36 -9.96 9.33 -12.59
CA ARG A 36 -9.34 10.49 -11.91
C ARG A 36 -7.85 10.63 -12.23
N TRP A 37 -7.16 9.50 -12.40
CA TRP A 37 -5.72 9.46 -12.62
C TRP A 37 -5.35 9.54 -14.09
N CYS A 38 -5.96 8.69 -14.93
CA CYS A 38 -5.70 8.70 -16.37
C CYS A 38 -6.23 9.97 -17.05
N ARG A 39 -7.22 10.64 -16.44
CA ARG A 39 -7.92 11.83 -16.97
C ARG A 39 -8.52 11.60 -18.36
N THR A 40 -8.84 10.36 -18.67
CA THR A 40 -9.43 9.91 -19.93
C THR A 40 -10.76 9.23 -19.68
N GLU A 41 -11.64 9.28 -20.68
CA GLU A 41 -12.85 8.47 -20.70
C GLU A 41 -12.46 6.99 -20.80
N VAL A 42 -13.05 6.15 -19.95
CA VAL A 42 -12.78 4.72 -19.95
C VAL A 42 -13.84 4.00 -20.78
N ALA A 43 -13.42 3.01 -21.56
CA ALA A 43 -14.35 2.09 -22.20
C ALA A 43 -14.94 1.13 -21.14
N GLY A 44 -16.24 1.22 -20.90
CA GLY A 44 -16.94 0.38 -19.90
C GLY A 44 -17.01 1.02 -18.52
N THR A 45 -16.88 0.23 -17.45
CA THR A 45 -17.05 0.72 -16.06
C THR A 45 -15.72 1.18 -15.45
N LEU A 46 -15.75 2.23 -14.62
CA LEU A 46 -14.57 2.66 -13.83
C LEU A 46 -13.99 1.53 -12.99
N ARG A 47 -14.84 0.64 -12.47
CA ARG A 47 -14.37 -0.48 -11.64
C ARG A 47 -13.52 -1.45 -12.44
N ALA A 48 -13.96 -1.83 -13.64
CA ALA A 48 -13.19 -2.70 -14.52
C ALA A 48 -11.91 -2.00 -15.00
N HIS A 49 -11.96 -0.71 -15.32
CA HIS A 49 -10.76 0.06 -15.64
C HIS A 49 -9.76 0.05 -14.47
N ASN A 50 -10.20 0.41 -13.26
CA ASN A 50 -9.35 0.43 -12.09
C ASN A 50 -8.70 -0.93 -11.82
N GLN A 51 -9.43 -2.03 -12.00
CA GLN A 51 -8.88 -3.39 -11.83
C GLN A 51 -7.73 -3.74 -12.80
N ASN A 52 -7.65 -3.10 -13.97
CA ASN A 52 -6.65 -3.40 -14.98
C ASN A 52 -5.49 -2.40 -15.01
N TYR A 53 -5.72 -1.17 -14.54
CA TYR A 53 -4.77 -0.06 -14.71
C TYR A 53 -4.35 0.62 -13.40
N HIS A 54 -4.96 0.28 -12.27
CA HIS A 54 -4.74 0.92 -10.99
C HIS A 54 -4.53 -0.11 -9.89
N GLU A 55 -3.87 0.31 -8.82
CA GLU A 55 -3.53 -0.58 -7.71
C GLU A 55 -4.60 -0.53 -6.61
N GLN A 56 -5.05 -1.70 -6.15
CA GLN A 56 -6.01 -1.79 -5.06
C GLN A 56 -5.36 -2.25 -3.76
N CYS A 57 -5.61 -1.52 -2.68
CA CYS A 57 -5.26 -1.98 -1.35
C CYS A 57 -6.04 -3.26 -1.00
N ALA A 58 -5.30 -4.33 -0.70
CA ALA A 58 -5.90 -5.62 -0.38
C ALA A 58 -6.76 -5.59 0.90
N ARG A 59 -6.49 -4.67 1.83
CA ARG A 59 -7.16 -4.55 3.14
C ARG A 59 -8.42 -3.69 3.09
N CYS A 60 -8.28 -2.42 2.69
CA CYS A 60 -9.37 -1.44 2.73
C CYS A 60 -10.06 -1.22 1.38
N LYS A 61 -9.60 -1.89 0.31
CA LYS A 61 -10.16 -1.82 -1.06
C LYS A 61 -10.13 -0.43 -1.71
N LYS A 62 -9.37 0.52 -1.13
CA LYS A 62 -9.06 1.82 -1.74
C LYS A 62 -8.18 1.61 -2.98
N TRP A 63 -8.39 2.44 -3.99
CA TRP A 63 -7.66 2.45 -5.25
C TRP A 63 -6.57 3.54 -5.23
N PHE A 64 -5.45 3.28 -5.91
CA PHE A 64 -4.29 4.16 -6.05
C PHE A 64 -3.82 4.14 -7.50
N ASP A 65 -3.18 5.24 -7.92
CA ASP A 65 -2.67 5.40 -9.31
C ASP A 65 -1.66 4.28 -9.62
N ASP A 66 -0.66 4.17 -8.74
CA ASP A 66 0.48 3.30 -8.94
C ASP A 66 0.93 2.62 -7.62
N LEU A 67 1.80 1.61 -7.77
CA LEU A 67 2.40 0.88 -6.66
C LEU A 67 3.10 1.76 -5.60
N PRO A 68 3.85 2.83 -5.95
CA PRO A 68 4.49 3.68 -4.95
C PRO A 68 3.49 4.41 -4.04
N ASP A 69 2.34 4.84 -4.59
CA ASP A 69 1.30 5.49 -3.80
C ASP A 69 0.56 4.49 -2.92
N LEU A 70 0.36 3.26 -3.43
CA LEU A 70 -0.13 2.16 -2.61
C LEU A 70 0.83 1.82 -1.46
N HIS A 71 2.15 1.84 -1.70
CA HIS A 71 3.15 1.61 -0.64
C HIS A 71 3.16 2.71 0.41
N LYS A 72 3.02 3.99 0.01
CA LYS A 72 2.85 5.09 0.98
C LYS A 72 1.59 4.90 1.82
N HIS A 73 0.48 4.52 1.19
CA HIS A 73 -0.75 4.18 1.90
C HIS A 73 -0.54 3.04 2.91
N TYR A 74 0.21 1.99 2.53
CA TYR A 74 0.53 0.92 3.47
C TYR A 74 1.35 1.41 4.66
N GLN A 75 2.30 2.32 4.46
CA GLN A 75 3.12 2.88 5.54
C GLN A 75 2.33 3.80 6.48
N SER A 76 1.25 4.42 6.01
CA SER A 76 0.48 5.36 6.84
C SER A 76 -0.73 4.72 7.53
N GLU A 77 -1.41 3.78 6.86
CA GLU A 77 -2.72 3.26 7.31
C GLU A 77 -2.68 1.78 7.69
N HIS A 78 -1.63 1.06 7.28
CA HIS A 78 -1.46 -0.39 7.49
C HIS A 78 -0.01 -0.71 7.94
N ASP A 79 0.64 0.19 8.67
CA ASP A 79 2.02 0.04 9.16
C ASP A 79 2.16 -1.19 10.04
N ASP A 80 1.09 -1.51 10.76
CA ASP A 80 0.91 -2.64 11.65
C ASP A 80 1.05 -4.01 10.96
N LEU A 81 0.85 -4.05 9.65
CA LEU A 81 0.90 -5.25 8.81
C LEU A 81 1.84 -5.10 7.61
N TYR A 82 2.55 -3.98 7.47
CA TYR A 82 3.39 -3.69 6.32
C TYR A 82 4.86 -3.56 6.69
N CYS A 83 5.69 -4.33 5.99
CA CYS A 83 7.14 -4.20 6.08
C CYS A 83 7.65 -3.33 4.92
N ALA A 84 8.02 -2.08 5.22
CA ALA A 84 8.53 -1.14 4.22
C ALA A 84 9.86 -1.56 3.56
N PRO A 85 10.87 -2.10 4.29
CA PRO A 85 12.12 -2.56 3.67
C PRO A 85 11.91 -3.69 2.66
N CYS A 86 10.96 -4.58 2.93
CA CYS A 86 10.63 -5.69 2.03
C CYS A 86 9.47 -5.38 1.07
N GLN A 87 8.90 -4.18 1.14
CA GLN A 87 7.72 -3.74 0.43
C GLN A 87 6.58 -4.76 0.43
N ARG A 88 6.32 -5.36 1.60
CA ARG A 88 5.42 -6.53 1.72
C ARG A 88 4.35 -6.32 2.77
N LEU A 89 3.11 -6.51 2.36
CA LEU A 89 1.94 -6.54 3.24
C LEU A 89 1.65 -7.98 3.70
N PHE A 90 1.37 -8.15 4.99
CA PHE A 90 1.04 -9.42 5.62
C PHE A 90 -0.45 -9.55 5.88
N GLN A 91 -0.93 -10.80 5.99
CA GLN A 91 -2.36 -11.09 6.19
C GLN A 91 -2.84 -10.75 7.61
N ASN A 92 -1.95 -10.93 8.60
CA ASN A 92 -2.22 -10.75 10.02
C ASN A 92 -0.92 -10.41 10.79
N HIS A 93 -1.07 -9.96 12.04
CA HIS A 93 0.04 -9.54 12.90
C HIS A 93 1.04 -10.66 13.14
N ASN A 94 0.59 -11.89 13.35
CA ASN A 94 1.48 -13.01 13.62
C ASN A 94 2.47 -13.25 12.46
N SER A 95 1.98 -13.14 11.21
CA SER A 95 2.84 -13.32 10.03
C SER A 95 3.89 -12.22 9.88
N ILE A 96 3.57 -10.96 10.20
CA ILE A 96 4.57 -9.88 10.16
C ILE A 96 5.56 -10.00 11.33
N LEU A 97 5.10 -10.39 12.52
CA LEU A 97 5.99 -10.61 13.67
C LEU A 97 7.04 -11.68 13.36
N ILE A 98 6.62 -12.85 12.86
CA ILE A 98 7.54 -13.93 12.45
C ILE A 98 8.49 -13.43 11.34
N HIS A 99 8.01 -12.59 10.42
CA HIS A 99 8.85 -12.01 9.38
C HIS A 99 9.91 -11.06 9.95
N LEU A 100 9.56 -10.20 10.91
CA LEU A 100 10.50 -9.29 11.58
C LEU A 100 11.50 -10.03 12.47
N GLU A 101 11.13 -11.19 13.00
CA GLU A 101 12.02 -12.10 13.73
C GLU A 101 12.91 -12.95 12.79
N SER A 102 12.69 -12.89 11.47
CA SER A 102 13.51 -13.65 10.53
C SER A 102 14.90 -13.03 10.38
N SER A 103 15.85 -13.83 9.89
CA SER A 103 17.23 -13.41 9.61
C SER A 103 17.35 -12.27 8.60
N ALA A 104 16.28 -11.90 7.90
CA ALA A 104 16.24 -10.75 6.98
C ALA A 104 16.21 -9.40 7.73
N HIS A 105 15.69 -9.37 8.96
CA HIS A 105 15.58 -8.16 9.79
C HIS A 105 16.42 -8.23 11.05
N LEU A 106 16.84 -9.42 11.47
CA LEU A 106 17.81 -9.56 12.53
C LEU A 106 19.19 -9.08 12.06
N PRO A 107 19.87 -8.22 12.85
CA PRO A 107 21.27 -7.93 12.58
C PRO A 107 22.05 -9.25 12.62
N LYS A 108 22.78 -9.53 11.55
CA LYS A 108 23.66 -10.70 11.45
C LYS A 108 24.64 -10.63 12.60
N LYS A 109 24.48 -11.49 13.61
CA LYS A 109 25.44 -11.64 14.71
C LYS A 109 26.76 -12.14 14.10
N PHE A 110 27.67 -11.22 13.79
CA PHE A 110 29.06 -11.56 13.51
C PHE A 110 29.80 -11.63 14.84
N GLY A 111 30.41 -12.79 15.10
CA GLY A 111 31.51 -12.92 16.06
C GLY A 111 31.18 -13.68 17.34
N CYS A 112 31.39 -14.99 17.31
CA CYS A 112 32.33 -15.58 18.26
C CYS A 112 33.48 -16.15 17.43
N THR A 113 34.55 -15.39 17.25
CA THR A 113 35.87 -15.95 16.90
C THR A 113 36.40 -16.61 18.16
N GLY A 114 35.90 -17.81 18.46
CA GLY A 114 36.41 -18.68 19.52
C GLY A 114 37.40 -19.66 18.88
N GLU A 115 38.62 -19.19 18.69
CA GLU A 115 39.78 -20.04 18.44
C GLU A 115 40.27 -20.57 19.80
N ASP A 116 39.59 -21.60 20.32
CA ASP A 116 40.15 -22.50 21.33
C ASP A 116 39.40 -23.83 21.31
N ALA A 117 40.04 -24.84 20.74
CA ALA A 117 39.73 -26.23 21.01
C ALA A 117 40.13 -26.53 22.46
N GLY A 118 39.14 -26.61 23.35
CA GLY A 118 39.32 -26.98 24.75
C GLY A 118 38.17 -27.87 25.23
N GLU A 119 38.53 -29.02 25.78
CA GLU A 119 37.70 -30.18 26.07
C GLU A 119 36.44 -29.96 26.92
N VAL A 120 35.48 -30.85 26.66
CA VAL A 120 34.22 -31.04 27.40
C VAL A 120 34.50 -31.33 28.87
N SER A 121 33.83 -30.63 29.77
CA SER A 121 33.56 -31.15 31.13
C SER A 121 32.27 -30.59 31.70
N SER A 122 31.40 -31.54 32.04
CA SER A 122 30.09 -31.43 32.65
C SER A 122 30.06 -30.46 33.85
N ALA A 123 29.39 -29.33 33.69
CA ALA A 123 28.75 -28.64 34.80
C ALA A 123 27.59 -27.79 34.29
N ASN A 124 26.40 -28.20 34.68
CA ASN A 124 25.14 -27.50 34.53
C ASN A 124 25.27 -26.05 35.04
N ARG A 125 25.42 -25.09 34.13
CA ARG A 125 25.10 -23.68 34.36
C ARG A 125 24.32 -23.19 33.16
N LEU A 126 23.01 -23.10 33.35
CA LEU A 126 22.16 -22.22 32.55
C LEU A 126 22.72 -20.80 32.71
N SER A 127 23.60 -20.40 31.79
CA SER A 127 23.97 -19.00 31.60
C SER A 127 22.72 -18.30 31.07
N PHE A 128 21.92 -17.77 32.00
CA PHE A 128 20.92 -16.77 31.71
C PHE A 128 21.66 -15.54 31.17
N CYS A 129 21.93 -15.52 29.87
CA CYS A 129 22.02 -14.25 29.15
C CYS A 129 20.69 -13.56 29.40
N THR A 130 20.69 -12.55 30.27
CA THR A 130 19.53 -11.70 30.47
C THR A 130 19.32 -10.95 29.15
N TRP A 131 18.42 -11.49 28.33
CA TRP A 131 17.88 -10.81 27.17
C TRP A 131 17.19 -9.56 27.70
N LYS A 132 17.89 -8.42 27.71
CA LYS A 132 17.20 -7.14 27.66
C LYS A 132 16.66 -7.04 26.24
N PRO A 133 15.34 -7.10 26.02
CA PRO A 133 14.80 -6.77 24.71
C PRO A 133 15.28 -5.36 24.39
N VAL A 134 16.00 -5.22 23.28
CA VAL A 134 16.25 -3.92 22.68
C VAL A 134 14.86 -3.38 22.36
N LEU A 135 14.43 -2.37 23.12
CA LEU A 135 13.32 -1.51 22.76
C LEU A 135 13.59 -1.08 21.32
N VAL A 136 12.82 -1.63 20.37
CA VAL A 136 12.68 -1.03 19.06
C VAL A 136 11.93 0.27 19.32
N ASP A 137 12.68 1.35 19.47
CA ASP A 137 12.13 2.68 19.71
C ASP A 137 11.03 2.95 18.69
N LEU A 138 9.84 3.21 19.22
CA LEU A 138 8.73 3.82 18.49
C LEU A 138 9.27 5.08 17.81
N TYR A 139 9.33 5.07 16.48
CA TYR A 139 9.37 6.32 15.72
C TYR A 139 7.97 6.95 15.76
N LEU A 140 7.69 7.65 16.86
CA LEU A 140 6.77 8.78 16.90
C LEU A 140 7.60 10.04 16.63
N THR A 141 7.46 10.63 15.46
CA THR A 141 7.55 12.08 15.26
C THR A 141 6.67 12.49 14.10
#